data_AF-A0A8X7BZM1-F1
#
_entry.id   AF-A0A8X7BZM1-F1
#
_cell.length_a   1.000
_cell.length_b   1.000
_cell.length_c   1.000
_cell.angle_alpha   90.00
_cell.angle_beta   90.00
_cell.angle_gamma   90.00
#
_symmetry.space_group_name_H-M   'P 1'
#
loop_
_entity.id
_entity.type
_entity.pdbx_description
1 polymer ?
#
loop_
_entity_poly.entity_id
_entity_poly.type
_entity_poly.pdbx_seq_one_letter_code
_entity_poly.pdbx_strand_id
1 'polypeptide(L)'
;MNTRTILFCFSTSLLAIYVYLNNPSFIANNHASQLCHKDLTRNLSVCQPICPNGTFSLPGRKTCHPWLKCDAEITLISTISSSVVKTVYLAEWKKFKIVLSVLSSKEYENDFKQNLFMIKSLNSNYTVQLIGFCENNILTQYYALGSTLNVNYHLTHSLKAYDSVMLRLDLCIDYASIINFLHTSPVGIRVMCDSNSLEKTLSQFLITDDLKIIINDLDATPEVDKKGVLCGNKPLEGSFVAPEQLWPFAEQKYNLKSMPKYNEKTDVWKIPDICNFILGGRAETDVLKYKLFNFHKICKNRDPSKRPSAKLVLEMYNNVRNDL
;
A
#
# COMPACT_ATOMS: atom_id res chain seq x y z
N MET A 1 25.49 21.74 61.88
CA MET A 1 24.48 21.39 60.85
C MET A 1 23.13 21.89 61.32
N ASN A 2 22.58 22.88 60.62
CA ASN A 2 21.45 23.67 61.09
C ASN A 2 20.14 23.06 60.54
N THR A 3 19.31 22.52 61.44
CA THR A 3 18.08 21.73 61.17
C THR A 3 16.95 22.53 60.52
N ARG A 4 17.12 23.83 60.28
CA ARG A 4 16.10 24.71 59.67
C ARG A 4 16.11 24.75 58.15
N THR A 5 17.19 24.33 57.49
CA THR A 5 17.27 24.40 56.00
C THR A 5 16.68 23.17 55.31
N ILE A 6 16.57 22.03 56.00
CA ILE A 6 16.03 20.78 55.42
C ILE A 6 14.50 20.77 55.41
N LEU A 7 13.85 21.50 56.32
CA LEU A 7 12.38 21.50 56.42
C LEU A 7 11.69 22.34 55.32
N PHE A 8 12.41 23.28 54.69
CA PHE A 8 11.84 24.16 53.66
C PHE A 8 11.85 23.55 52.25
N CYS A 9 12.69 22.54 51.98
CA CYS A 9 12.70 21.84 50.69
C CYS A 9 11.66 20.71 50.59
N PHE A 10 11.23 20.13 51.70
CA PHE A 10 10.23 19.04 51.68
C PHE A 10 8.79 19.54 51.60
N SER A 11 8.48 20.71 52.17
CA SER A 11 7.11 21.26 52.13
C SER A 11 6.73 21.82 50.75
N THR A 12 7.68 22.43 50.02
CA THR A 12 7.42 22.95 48.67
C THR A 12 7.23 21.83 47.63
N SER A 13 7.92 20.70 47.80
CA SER A 13 7.76 19.54 46.90
C SER A 13 6.45 18.79 47.12
N LEU A 14 5.99 18.64 48.36
CA LEU A 14 4.69 18.01 48.64
C LEU A 14 3.50 18.87 48.20
N LEU A 15 3.59 20.20 48.32
CA LEU A 15 2.54 21.11 47.84
C LEU A 15 2.47 21.12 46.31
N ALA A 16 3.62 21.07 45.61
CA ALA A 16 3.67 20.95 44.15
C ALA A 16 3.09 19.61 43.65
N ILE A 17 3.38 18.51 44.35
CA ILE A 17 2.81 17.19 44.03
C ILE A 17 1.30 17.16 44.32
N TYR A 18 0.84 17.77 45.42
CA TYR A 18 -0.59 17.83 45.75
C TYR A 18 -1.39 18.71 44.77
N VAL A 19 -0.81 19.83 44.32
CA VAL A 19 -1.42 20.70 43.28
C VAL A 19 -1.40 20.01 41.90
N TYR A 20 -0.39 19.18 41.61
CA TYR A 20 -0.34 18.40 40.37
C TYR A 20 -1.34 17.22 40.38
N LEU A 21 -1.55 16.58 41.53
CA LEU A 21 -2.46 15.43 41.65
C LEU A 21 -3.94 15.81 41.83
N ASN A 22 -4.26 17.05 42.23
CA ASN A 22 -5.63 17.52 42.49
C ASN A 22 -6.13 18.59 41.52
N ASN A 23 -5.46 18.83 40.39
CA ASN A 23 -5.98 19.72 39.34
C ASN A 23 -6.90 18.92 38.39
N PRO A 24 -8.24 19.11 38.42
CA PRO A 24 -9.16 18.36 37.56
C PRO A 24 -9.28 18.97 36.15
N SER A 25 -8.31 19.77 35.72
CA SER A 25 -8.40 20.61 34.53
C SER A 25 -7.22 20.42 33.57
N PHE A 26 -6.78 19.17 33.41
CA PHE A 26 -6.19 18.71 32.15
C PHE A 26 -7.18 17.77 31.46
N ILE A 27 -8.33 18.32 31.10
CA ILE A 27 -9.02 17.83 29.89
C ILE A 27 -8.08 18.23 28.75
N ALA A 28 -7.10 17.37 28.48
CA ALA A 28 -6.51 17.33 27.15
C ALA A 28 -7.70 17.08 26.23
N ASN A 29 -8.16 18.13 25.56
CA ASN A 29 -8.92 18.00 24.33
C ASN A 29 -8.00 17.26 23.37
N ASN A 30 -8.02 15.92 23.48
CA ASN A 30 -7.53 15.00 22.47
C ASN A 30 -8.43 15.20 21.25
N HIS A 31 -8.21 16.31 20.54
CA HIS A 31 -8.52 16.35 19.12
C HIS A 31 -7.62 15.30 18.50
N ALA A 32 -8.10 14.05 18.46
CA ALA A 32 -7.48 13.00 17.68
C ALA A 32 -7.23 13.61 16.30
N SER A 33 -5.96 13.65 15.90
CA SER A 33 -5.55 14.19 14.61
C SER A 33 -6.43 13.56 13.53
N GLN A 34 -7.10 14.38 12.74
CA GLN A 34 -8.09 13.93 11.76
C GLN A 34 -7.49 14.05 10.35
N LEU A 35 -7.73 13.03 9.53
CA LEU A 35 -7.44 13.07 8.10
C LEU A 35 -8.73 13.45 7.36
N CYS A 36 -8.66 14.46 6.51
CA CYS A 36 -9.76 14.90 5.66
C CYS A 36 -9.33 14.88 4.21
N HIS A 37 -10.22 14.46 3.32
CA HIS A 37 -10.03 14.51 1.87
C HIS A 37 -11.35 14.76 1.15
N LYS A 38 -11.24 15.12 -0.12
CA LYS A 38 -12.39 15.24 -1.02
C LYS A 38 -12.66 13.88 -1.65
N ASP A 39 -13.80 13.28 -1.32
CA ASP A 39 -14.30 12.11 -2.04
C ASP A 39 -14.80 12.58 -3.41
N LEU A 40 -14.05 12.24 -4.45
CA LEU A 40 -14.31 12.67 -5.82
C LEU A 40 -15.47 11.88 -6.46
N THR A 41 -15.83 10.72 -5.91
CA THR A 41 -16.95 9.90 -6.38
C THR A 41 -18.30 10.45 -5.92
N ARG A 42 -18.33 11.09 -4.73
CA ARG A 42 -19.53 11.72 -4.16
C ARG A 42 -19.48 13.24 -4.15
N ASN A 43 -18.36 13.83 -4.58
CA ASN A 43 -18.09 15.27 -4.56
C ASN A 43 -18.36 15.93 -3.19
N LEU A 44 -17.85 15.32 -2.12
CA LEU A 44 -18.02 15.83 -0.75
C LEU A 44 -16.72 15.70 0.05
N SER A 45 -16.56 16.53 1.08
CA SER A 45 -15.45 16.39 2.02
C SER A 45 -15.79 15.31 3.03
N VAL A 46 -14.95 14.29 3.14
CA VAL A 46 -15.01 13.29 4.21
C VAL A 46 -13.83 13.46 5.13
N CYS A 47 -14.03 13.12 6.40
CA CYS A 47 -12.96 13.09 7.37
C CYS A 47 -13.08 11.85 8.25
N GLN A 48 -11.95 11.41 8.80
CA GLN A 48 -11.86 10.31 9.76
C GLN A 48 -10.69 10.52 10.72
N PRO A 49 -10.78 10.09 11.99
CA PRO A 49 -9.64 10.13 12.90
C PRO A 49 -8.50 9.25 12.41
N ILE A 50 -7.27 9.67 12.68
CA ILE A 50 -6.08 8.81 12.56
C ILE A 50 -6.12 7.82 13.73
N CYS A 51 -6.07 6.53 13.39
CA CYS A 51 -6.29 5.46 14.35
C CYS A 51 -4.99 4.79 14.78
N PRO A 52 -4.82 4.48 16.09
CA PRO A 52 -3.68 3.70 16.55
C PRO A 52 -3.73 2.27 16.00
N ASN A 53 -2.57 1.60 16.01
CA ASN A 53 -2.45 0.21 15.56
C ASN A 53 -3.44 -0.71 16.30
N GLY A 54 -4.05 -1.64 15.58
CA GLY A 54 -5.12 -2.51 16.10
C GLY A 54 -6.52 -1.90 16.05
N THR A 55 -6.66 -0.66 15.59
CA THR A 55 -7.94 0.03 15.44
C THR A 55 -8.08 0.63 14.03
N PHE A 56 -9.30 0.99 13.65
CA PHE A 56 -9.63 1.52 12.33
C PHE A 56 -10.75 2.56 12.42
N SER A 57 -10.87 3.42 11.41
CA SER A 57 -12.03 4.30 11.22
C SER A 57 -12.33 4.41 9.74
N LEU A 58 -13.62 4.46 9.39
CA LEU A 58 -14.05 4.62 7.99
C LEU A 58 -14.40 6.09 7.69
N PRO A 59 -14.36 6.51 6.42
CA PRO A 59 -14.67 7.89 6.06
C PRO A 59 -16.04 8.32 6.59
N GLY A 60 -16.09 9.47 7.29
CA GLY A 60 -17.30 10.00 7.92
C GLY A 60 -17.55 9.54 9.36
N ARG A 61 -16.74 8.63 9.91
CA ARG A 61 -16.77 8.27 11.34
C ARG A 61 -15.96 9.28 12.16
N LYS A 62 -16.36 9.46 13.43
CA LYS A 62 -15.70 10.36 14.39
C LYS A 62 -14.78 9.64 15.38
N THR A 63 -14.84 8.31 15.44
CA THR A 63 -14.15 7.50 16.45
C THR A 63 -13.49 6.28 15.81
N CYS A 64 -12.32 5.92 16.32
CA CYS A 64 -11.68 4.65 15.98
C CYS A 64 -12.40 3.48 16.66
N HIS A 65 -12.44 2.35 15.98
CA HIS A 65 -13.00 1.09 16.45
C HIS A 65 -11.90 0.02 16.47
N PRO A 66 -11.84 -0.87 17.47
CA PRO A 66 -10.96 -2.03 17.42
C PRO A 66 -11.23 -2.86 16.17
N TRP A 67 -10.20 -3.52 15.63
CA TRP A 67 -10.40 -4.44 14.52
C TRP A 67 -11.47 -5.48 14.82
N LEU A 68 -12.40 -5.63 13.88
CA LEU A 68 -13.52 -6.54 13.99
C LEU A 68 -13.05 -7.99 14.14
N LYS A 69 -13.77 -8.74 14.97
CA LYS A 69 -13.56 -10.17 15.25
C LYS A 69 -14.76 -10.98 14.76
N CYS A 70 -14.80 -12.26 15.13
CA CYS A 70 -15.80 -13.22 14.64
C CYS A 70 -17.24 -12.92 15.06
N ASP A 71 -17.44 -12.07 16.07
CA ASP A 71 -18.74 -11.60 16.55
C ASP A 71 -19.33 -10.46 15.70
N ALA A 72 -18.59 -9.95 14.72
CA ALA A 72 -19.05 -8.86 13.88
C ALA A 72 -20.16 -9.33 12.91
N GLU A 73 -21.30 -8.64 12.95
CA GLU A 73 -22.40 -8.84 12.01
C GLU A 73 -22.05 -8.23 10.64
N ILE A 74 -21.75 -9.09 9.66
CA ILE A 74 -21.41 -8.72 8.29
C ILE A 74 -22.52 -9.20 7.34
N THR A 75 -23.07 -8.30 6.55
CA THR A 75 -24.07 -8.63 5.52
C THR A 75 -23.39 -8.71 4.15
N LEU A 76 -23.45 -9.86 3.50
CA LEU A 76 -22.95 -10.01 2.12
C LEU A 76 -23.88 -9.28 1.14
N ILE A 77 -23.29 -8.54 0.20
CA ILE A 77 -24.03 -7.84 -0.85
C ILE A 77 -23.84 -8.57 -2.18
N SER A 78 -22.59 -8.72 -2.63
CA SER A 78 -22.28 -9.32 -3.93
C SER A 78 -20.85 -9.80 -4.01
N THR A 79 -20.55 -10.73 -4.91
CA THR A 79 -19.17 -11.10 -5.25
C THR A 79 -18.54 -10.00 -6.11
N ILE A 80 -17.33 -9.55 -5.75
CA ILE A 80 -16.52 -8.59 -6.52
C ILE A 80 -15.59 -9.35 -7.47
N SER A 81 -14.89 -10.36 -6.95
CA SER A 81 -13.93 -11.15 -7.72
C SER A 81 -13.68 -12.51 -7.07
N SER A 82 -13.14 -13.44 -7.84
CA SER A 82 -12.70 -14.74 -7.35
C SER A 82 -11.36 -15.11 -7.97
N SER A 83 -10.50 -15.73 -7.18
CA SER A 83 -9.16 -16.16 -7.54
C SER A 83 -8.84 -17.51 -6.88
N VAL A 84 -7.69 -18.08 -7.23
CA VAL A 84 -7.23 -19.35 -6.63
C VAL A 84 -7.03 -19.23 -5.12
N VAL A 85 -6.55 -18.08 -4.62
CA VAL A 85 -6.29 -17.85 -3.19
C VAL A 85 -7.56 -17.43 -2.45
N LYS A 86 -8.31 -16.47 -2.99
CA LYS A 86 -9.43 -15.83 -2.28
C LYS A 86 -10.62 -15.50 -3.17
N THR A 87 -11.81 -15.55 -2.57
CA THR A 87 -13.03 -14.97 -3.11
C THR A 87 -13.36 -13.69 -2.36
N VAL A 88 -13.59 -12.62 -3.10
CA VAL A 88 -13.73 -11.26 -2.58
C VAL A 88 -15.17 -10.82 -2.75
N TYR A 89 -15.79 -10.39 -1.66
CA TYR A 89 -17.18 -9.94 -1.60
C TYR A 89 -17.24 -8.47 -1.21
N LEU A 90 -18.19 -7.76 -1.82
CA LEU A 90 -18.74 -6.53 -1.27
C LEU A 90 -19.65 -6.93 -0.12
N ALA A 91 -19.44 -6.33 1.03
CA ALA A 91 -20.23 -6.57 2.22
C ALA A 91 -20.53 -5.26 2.94
N GLU A 92 -21.40 -5.34 3.94
CA GLU A 92 -21.79 -4.21 4.77
C GLU A 92 -21.57 -4.52 6.25
N TRP A 93 -21.02 -3.54 6.97
CA TRP A 93 -20.96 -3.52 8.43
C TRP A 93 -21.50 -2.20 8.96
N LYS A 94 -22.59 -2.25 9.74
CA LYS A 94 -23.25 -1.06 10.32
C LYS A 94 -23.51 0.05 9.27
N LYS A 95 -24.03 -0.31 8.09
CA LYS A 95 -24.30 0.59 6.94
C LYS A 95 -23.06 1.11 6.19
N PHE A 96 -21.87 0.63 6.52
CA PHE A 96 -20.65 0.95 5.78
C PHE A 96 -20.30 -0.18 4.83
N LYS A 97 -20.03 0.16 3.57
CA LYS A 97 -19.47 -0.79 2.60
C LYS A 97 -18.05 -1.16 3.01
N ILE A 98 -17.79 -2.46 3.04
CA ILE A 98 -16.50 -3.07 3.33
C ILE A 98 -16.23 -4.20 2.34
N VAL A 99 -15.00 -4.71 2.33
CA VAL A 99 -14.61 -5.88 1.56
C VAL A 99 -14.40 -7.05 2.49
N LEU A 100 -15.01 -8.19 2.17
CA LEU A 100 -14.73 -9.48 2.80
C LEU A 100 -13.94 -10.34 1.82
N SER A 101 -12.70 -10.67 2.16
CA SER A 101 -11.90 -11.68 1.46
C SER A 101 -11.97 -12.99 2.22
N VAL A 102 -12.41 -14.06 1.54
CA VAL A 102 -12.55 -15.42 2.09
C VAL A 102 -11.56 -16.34 1.39
N LEU A 103 -10.85 -17.18 2.14
CA LEU A 103 -9.99 -18.23 1.58
C LEU A 103 -10.78 -19.13 0.63
N SER A 104 -10.32 -19.26 -0.63
CA SER A 104 -10.98 -20.09 -1.65
C SER A 104 -10.72 -21.59 -1.45
N SER A 105 -9.50 -21.96 -1.02
CA SER A 105 -9.09 -23.35 -0.80
C SER A 105 -8.02 -23.46 0.27
N LYS A 106 -8.06 -24.54 1.06
CA LYS A 106 -7.08 -24.82 2.12
C LYS A 106 -5.64 -24.94 1.62
N GLU A 107 -5.45 -25.28 0.34
CA GLU A 107 -4.12 -25.33 -0.29
C GLU A 107 -3.38 -23.98 -0.22
N TYR A 108 -4.11 -22.87 -0.27
CA TYR A 108 -3.56 -21.51 -0.25
C TYR A 108 -3.66 -20.84 1.13
N GLU A 109 -3.86 -21.62 2.20
CA GLU A 109 -4.01 -21.09 3.56
C GLU A 109 -2.78 -20.30 4.01
N ASN A 110 -1.58 -20.75 3.62
CA ASN A 110 -0.33 -20.06 3.94
C ASN A 110 -0.22 -18.71 3.23
N ASP A 111 -0.52 -18.64 1.93
CA ASP A 111 -0.52 -17.39 1.15
C ASP A 111 -1.55 -16.40 1.71
N PHE A 112 -2.73 -16.89 2.10
CA PHE A 112 -3.78 -16.08 2.70
C PHE A 112 -3.38 -15.53 4.08
N LYS A 113 -2.77 -16.36 4.93
CA LYS A 113 -2.23 -15.93 6.24
C LYS A 113 -1.07 -14.96 6.06
N GLN A 114 -0.22 -15.16 5.06
CA GLN A 114 0.85 -14.25 4.70
C GLN A 114 0.30 -12.88 4.32
N ASN A 115 -0.75 -12.82 3.49
CA ASN A 115 -1.42 -11.56 3.16
C ASN A 115 -1.91 -10.81 4.41
N LEU A 116 -2.58 -11.50 5.34
CA LEU A 116 -3.02 -10.88 6.60
C LEU A 116 -1.83 -10.38 7.44
N PHE A 117 -0.77 -11.17 7.56
CA PHE A 117 0.44 -10.77 8.27
C PHE A 117 1.05 -9.50 7.67
N MET A 118 1.13 -9.42 6.34
CA MET A 118 1.71 -8.29 5.63
C MET A 118 0.84 -7.04 5.77
N ILE A 119 -0.49 -7.14 5.60
CA ILE A 119 -1.41 -6.01 5.81
C ILE A 119 -1.28 -5.45 7.24
N LYS A 120 -1.17 -6.33 8.25
CA LYS A 120 -0.99 -5.89 9.65
C LYS A 120 0.36 -5.21 9.88
N SER A 121 1.42 -5.77 9.31
CA SER A 121 2.79 -5.32 9.56
C SER A 121 3.15 -4.06 8.77
N LEU A 122 2.48 -3.84 7.64
CA LEU A 122 2.70 -2.72 6.73
C LEU A 122 1.62 -1.64 6.82
N ASN A 123 0.74 -1.71 7.82
CA ASN A 123 -0.40 -0.81 8.00
C ASN A 123 0.05 0.66 7.98
N SER A 124 -0.25 1.34 6.87
CA SER A 124 0.17 2.71 6.58
C SER A 124 -0.80 3.34 5.56
N ASN A 125 -0.54 4.58 5.16
CA ASN A 125 -1.25 5.26 4.07
C ASN A 125 -0.99 4.63 2.68
N TYR A 126 0.00 3.74 2.55
CA TYR A 126 0.31 3.05 1.30
C TYR A 126 -0.46 1.74 1.12
N THR A 127 -1.04 1.20 2.19
CA THR A 127 -1.69 -0.12 2.20
C THR A 127 -3.19 -0.01 2.38
N VAL A 128 -3.93 -1.02 1.90
CA VAL A 128 -5.35 -1.20 2.23
C VAL A 128 -5.57 -1.21 3.73
N GLN A 129 -6.56 -0.43 4.20
CA GLN A 129 -6.89 -0.36 5.62
C GLN A 129 -7.56 -1.66 6.08
N LEU A 130 -6.96 -2.32 7.07
CA LEU A 130 -7.54 -3.47 7.75
C LEU A 130 -8.69 -3.02 8.66
N ILE A 131 -9.85 -3.64 8.49
CA ILE A 131 -11.03 -3.45 9.33
C ILE A 131 -11.12 -4.55 10.38
N GLY A 132 -10.75 -5.77 10.04
CA GLY A 132 -10.90 -6.92 10.92
C GLY A 132 -10.48 -8.22 10.26
N PHE A 133 -10.53 -9.29 11.03
CA PHE A 133 -10.23 -10.64 10.54
C PHE A 133 -10.82 -11.67 11.51
N CYS A 134 -11.20 -12.82 10.97
CA CYS A 134 -11.68 -13.96 11.73
C CYS A 134 -11.40 -15.23 10.92
N GLU A 135 -10.69 -16.19 11.49
CA GLU A 135 -10.36 -17.47 10.82
C GLU A 135 -9.83 -17.25 9.38
N ASN A 136 -10.60 -17.67 8.37
CA ASN A 136 -10.28 -17.59 6.96
C ASN A 136 -10.86 -16.36 6.26
N ASN A 137 -11.18 -15.31 7.03
CA ASN A 137 -11.80 -14.08 6.57
C ASN A 137 -10.92 -12.88 6.91
N ILE A 138 -10.69 -12.01 5.92
CA ILE A 138 -10.03 -10.71 6.08
C ILE A 138 -11.01 -9.63 5.66
N LEU A 139 -11.21 -8.63 6.52
CA LEU A 139 -12.07 -7.48 6.26
C LEU A 139 -11.21 -6.25 5.99
N THR A 140 -11.42 -5.58 4.85
CA THR A 140 -10.72 -4.34 4.48
C THR A 140 -11.69 -3.25 4.05
N GLN A 141 -11.22 -2.01 4.02
CA GLN A 141 -11.99 -0.90 3.48
C GLN A 141 -12.36 -1.14 2.02
N TYR A 142 -13.61 -0.81 1.68
CA TYR A 142 -14.07 -0.78 0.30
C TYR A 142 -13.64 0.51 -0.39
N TYR A 143 -13.03 0.38 -1.57
CA TYR A 143 -12.61 1.47 -2.43
C TYR A 143 -13.42 1.41 -3.74
N ALA A 144 -14.27 2.41 -3.96
CA ALA A 144 -15.29 2.38 -5.02
C ALA A 144 -14.71 2.42 -6.44
N LEU A 145 -13.52 3.01 -6.62
CA LEU A 145 -12.81 3.05 -7.90
C LEU A 145 -12.09 1.73 -8.23
N GLY A 146 -11.99 0.82 -7.25
CA GLY A 146 -11.48 -0.53 -7.47
C GLY A 146 -10.02 -0.56 -7.91
N SER A 147 -9.70 -1.51 -8.80
CA SER A 147 -8.34 -1.79 -9.28
C SER A 147 -7.70 -0.62 -10.02
N THR A 148 -6.38 -0.45 -9.86
CA THR A 148 -5.58 0.54 -10.61
C THR A 148 -5.59 0.27 -12.12
N LEU A 149 -5.95 -0.95 -12.54
CA LEU A 149 -6.20 -1.26 -13.95
C LEU A 149 -7.25 -0.34 -14.59
N ASN A 150 -8.20 0.16 -13.79
CA ASN A 150 -9.28 1.03 -14.24
C ASN A 150 -8.91 2.52 -14.24
N VAL A 151 -7.68 2.90 -13.88
CA VAL A 151 -7.27 4.31 -13.71
C VAL A 151 -7.53 5.13 -14.98
N ASN A 152 -7.18 4.59 -16.14
CA ASN A 152 -7.38 5.26 -17.42
C ASN A 152 -8.85 5.43 -17.74
N TYR A 153 -9.68 4.42 -17.45
CA TYR A 153 -11.13 4.51 -17.62
C TYR A 153 -11.72 5.63 -16.74
N HIS A 154 -11.35 5.68 -15.46
CA HIS A 154 -11.82 6.72 -14.55
C HIS A 154 -11.42 8.11 -15.01
N LEU A 155 -10.14 8.34 -15.29
CA LEU A 155 -9.65 9.65 -15.72
C LEU A 155 -10.21 10.06 -17.08
N THR A 156 -10.52 9.15 -18.00
CA THR A 156 -11.06 9.54 -19.31
C THR A 156 -12.58 9.67 -19.34
N HIS A 157 -13.30 9.05 -18.40
CA HIS A 157 -14.76 8.98 -18.40
C HIS A 157 -15.39 9.54 -17.12
N SER A 158 -15.38 8.77 -16.02
CA SER A 158 -16.17 9.09 -14.82
C SER A 158 -15.62 10.24 -13.98
N LEU A 159 -14.32 10.51 -14.07
CA LEU A 159 -13.60 11.55 -13.33
C LEU A 159 -12.81 12.46 -14.28
N LYS A 160 -13.30 12.65 -15.51
CA LYS A 160 -12.64 13.45 -16.56
C LYS A 160 -12.26 14.87 -16.15
N ALA A 161 -13.05 15.49 -15.28
CA ALA A 161 -12.77 16.82 -14.76
C ALA A 161 -11.43 16.92 -14.00
N TYR A 162 -10.88 15.79 -13.54
CA TYR A 162 -9.63 15.73 -12.78
C TYR A 162 -8.44 15.23 -13.63
N ASP A 163 -8.67 14.84 -14.89
CA ASP A 163 -7.63 14.31 -15.78
C ASP A 163 -6.63 15.37 -16.20
N SER A 164 -5.50 15.42 -15.51
CA SER A 164 -4.39 16.31 -15.80
C SER A 164 -3.07 15.54 -15.84
N VAL A 165 -2.10 16.07 -16.58
CA VAL A 165 -0.72 15.54 -16.61
C VAL A 165 -0.14 15.47 -15.20
N MET A 166 -0.41 16.51 -14.40
CA MET A 166 0.05 16.62 -13.01
C MET A 166 -0.49 15.49 -12.13
N LEU A 167 -1.82 15.24 -12.16
CA LEU A 167 -2.43 14.15 -11.41
C LEU A 167 -1.91 12.78 -11.86
N ARG A 168 -1.75 12.56 -13.18
CA ARG A 168 -1.21 11.28 -13.67
C ARG A 168 0.23 11.05 -13.21
N LEU A 169 1.04 12.09 -13.13
CA LEU A 169 2.39 12.00 -12.55
C LEU A 169 2.33 11.74 -11.03
N ASP A 170 1.40 12.37 -10.31
CA ASP A 170 1.17 12.09 -8.88
C ASP A 170 0.81 10.62 -8.63
N LEU A 171 0.02 10.00 -9.52
CA LEU A 171 -0.26 8.57 -9.46
C LEU A 171 0.98 7.70 -9.74
N CYS A 172 1.87 8.12 -10.65
CA CYS A 172 3.18 7.45 -10.80
C CYS A 172 4.05 7.58 -9.54
N ILE A 173 3.99 8.73 -8.87
CA ILE A 173 4.68 9.00 -7.60
C ILE A 173 4.13 8.12 -6.48
N ASP A 174 2.81 7.95 -6.38
CA ASP A 174 2.18 7.04 -5.42
C ASP A 174 2.68 5.61 -5.63
N TYR A 175 2.66 5.11 -6.86
CA TYR A 175 3.16 3.77 -7.18
C TYR A 175 4.64 3.62 -6.79
N ALA A 176 5.51 4.55 -7.20
CA ALA A 176 6.93 4.51 -6.84
C ALA A 176 7.17 4.62 -5.32
N SER A 177 6.32 5.38 -4.61
CA SER A 177 6.35 5.50 -3.15
C SER A 177 6.02 4.19 -2.47
N ILE A 178 5.03 3.44 -2.98
CA ILE A 178 4.68 2.12 -2.47
C ILE A 178 5.82 1.13 -2.69
N ILE A 179 6.41 1.10 -3.89
CA ILE A 179 7.56 0.22 -4.16
C ILE A 179 8.72 0.55 -3.22
N ASN A 180 9.02 1.83 -3.03
CA ASN A 180 10.02 2.26 -2.06
C ASN A 180 9.66 1.81 -0.62
N PHE A 181 8.41 1.98 -0.22
CA PHE A 181 7.93 1.54 1.10
C PHE A 181 8.10 0.03 1.32
N LEU A 182 7.82 -0.80 0.31
CA LEU A 182 8.09 -2.24 0.36
C LEU A 182 9.60 -2.53 0.49
N HIS A 183 10.43 -1.80 -0.24
CA HIS A 183 11.90 -1.98 -0.24
C HIS A 183 12.55 -1.49 1.06
N THR A 184 11.89 -0.61 1.81
CA THR A 184 12.35 -0.09 3.10
C THR A 184 11.41 -0.45 4.25
N SER A 185 10.68 -1.57 4.13
CA SER A 185 9.61 -1.91 5.05
C SER A 185 10.13 -2.28 6.45
N PRO A 186 9.33 -2.11 7.52
CA PRO A 186 9.73 -2.50 8.87
C PRO A 186 9.92 -4.01 9.05
N VAL A 187 9.45 -4.81 8.09
CA VAL A 187 9.63 -6.26 8.06
C VAL A 187 10.61 -6.67 6.96
N GLY A 188 11.66 -5.89 6.73
CA GLY A 188 12.71 -6.18 5.75
C GLY A 188 12.35 -5.74 4.33
N ILE A 189 13.25 -6.02 3.37
CA ILE A 189 13.06 -5.66 1.96
C ILE A 189 12.05 -6.61 1.34
N ARG A 190 10.91 -6.11 0.85
CA ARG A 190 9.82 -6.91 0.27
C ARG A 190 9.76 -6.73 -1.24
N VAL A 191 9.58 -7.83 -1.99
CA VAL A 191 9.43 -7.82 -3.45
C VAL A 191 8.00 -8.10 -3.84
N MET A 192 7.46 -7.36 -4.80
CA MET A 192 6.10 -7.60 -5.28
C MET A 192 6.07 -8.73 -6.31
N CYS A 193 5.98 -9.99 -5.88
CA CYS A 193 6.15 -11.12 -6.80
C CYS A 193 4.95 -11.40 -7.72
N ASP A 194 3.73 -11.04 -7.31
CA ASP A 194 2.55 -11.28 -8.14
C ASP A 194 2.34 -10.19 -9.22
N SER A 195 3.37 -10.00 -10.05
CA SER A 195 3.52 -8.88 -10.97
C SER A 195 4.17 -9.29 -12.30
N ASN A 196 3.70 -10.40 -12.89
CA ASN A 196 4.29 -10.98 -14.10
C ASN A 196 3.80 -10.36 -15.42
N SER A 197 2.72 -9.58 -15.37
CA SER A 197 2.21 -8.79 -16.49
C SER A 197 1.71 -7.43 -16.00
N LEU A 198 1.50 -6.50 -16.93
CA LEU A 198 0.95 -5.17 -16.61
C LEU A 198 -0.40 -5.28 -15.89
N GLU A 199 -1.34 -6.03 -16.47
CA GLU A 199 -2.68 -6.24 -15.93
C GLU A 199 -2.64 -6.89 -14.55
N LYS A 200 -1.80 -7.92 -14.40
CA LYS A 200 -1.68 -8.63 -13.13
C LYS A 200 -1.09 -7.73 -12.06
N THR A 201 -0.06 -6.96 -12.38
CA THR A 201 0.54 -5.99 -11.45
C THR A 201 -0.48 -4.94 -11.00
N LEU A 202 -1.20 -4.32 -11.93
CA LEU A 202 -2.17 -3.26 -11.62
C LEU A 202 -3.36 -3.76 -10.80
N SER A 203 -3.74 -5.03 -10.93
CA SER A 203 -4.82 -5.62 -10.12
C SER A 203 -4.46 -5.84 -8.65
N GLN A 204 -3.18 -5.73 -8.29
CA GLN A 204 -2.75 -5.83 -6.89
C GLN A 204 -2.92 -4.50 -6.11
N PHE A 205 -3.24 -3.42 -6.81
CA PHE A 205 -3.38 -2.06 -6.28
C PHE A 205 -4.80 -1.54 -6.46
N LEU A 206 -5.23 -0.66 -5.57
CA LEU A 206 -6.54 0.00 -5.62
C LEU A 206 -6.38 1.52 -5.76
N ILE A 207 -7.44 2.15 -6.25
CA ILE A 207 -7.56 3.61 -6.34
C ILE A 207 -8.49 4.11 -5.23
N THR A 208 -8.03 5.08 -4.45
CA THR A 208 -8.82 5.74 -3.41
C THR A 208 -9.82 6.74 -4.00
N ASP A 209 -10.83 7.12 -3.22
CA ASP A 209 -11.84 8.12 -3.62
C ASP A 209 -11.28 9.54 -3.80
N ASP A 210 -10.07 9.83 -3.29
CA ASP A 210 -9.29 11.04 -3.56
C ASP A 210 -8.22 10.88 -4.67
N LEU A 211 -8.29 9.82 -5.49
CA LEU A 211 -7.37 9.52 -6.59
C LEU A 211 -5.91 9.37 -6.15
N LYS A 212 -5.67 8.48 -5.18
CA LYS A 212 -4.35 7.94 -4.84
C LYS A 212 -4.28 6.45 -5.12
N ILE A 213 -3.07 5.92 -5.28
CA ILE A 213 -2.83 4.48 -5.39
C ILE A 213 -2.44 3.91 -4.01
N ILE A 214 -2.98 2.74 -3.69
CA ILE A 214 -2.59 1.93 -2.52
C ILE A 214 -2.40 0.46 -2.91
N ILE A 215 -1.55 -0.27 -2.19
CA ILE A 215 -1.40 -1.71 -2.37
C ILE A 215 -2.44 -2.48 -1.54
N ASN A 216 -3.01 -3.52 -2.13
CA ASN A 216 -4.04 -4.34 -1.51
C ASN A 216 -3.62 -5.81 -1.40
N ASP A 217 -3.11 -6.39 -2.48
CA ASP A 217 -2.71 -7.79 -2.48
C ASP A 217 -1.25 -7.94 -2.05
N LEU A 218 -1.01 -8.62 -0.94
CA LEU A 218 0.32 -8.78 -0.34
C LEU A 218 0.63 -10.27 -0.06
N ASP A 219 -0.09 -11.20 -0.68
CA ASP A 219 0.10 -12.64 -0.54
C ASP A 219 1.49 -13.10 -0.99
N ALA A 220 1.95 -12.65 -2.16
CA ALA A 220 3.27 -12.96 -2.72
C ALA A 220 4.27 -11.80 -2.52
N THR A 221 4.60 -11.51 -1.26
CA THR A 221 5.60 -10.49 -0.89
C THR A 221 6.77 -11.04 -0.06
N PRO A 222 7.62 -11.90 -0.65
CA PRO A 222 8.75 -12.50 0.06
C PRO A 222 9.77 -11.44 0.50
N GLU A 223 10.47 -11.74 1.58
CA GLU A 223 11.61 -10.94 2.04
C GLU A 223 12.86 -11.27 1.23
N VAL A 224 13.59 -10.25 0.81
CA VAL A 224 14.92 -10.41 0.21
C VAL A 224 15.93 -10.68 1.32
N ASP A 225 16.31 -11.95 1.46
CA ASP A 225 17.43 -12.36 2.31
C ASP A 225 18.77 -12.27 1.56
N LYS A 226 19.87 -12.65 2.23
CA LYS A 226 21.21 -12.69 1.63
C LYS A 226 21.33 -13.59 0.39
N LYS A 227 20.40 -14.54 0.21
CA LYS A 227 20.37 -15.47 -0.92
C LYS A 227 19.49 -14.97 -2.05
N GLY A 228 18.58 -14.03 -1.79
CA GLY A 228 17.59 -13.52 -2.73
C GLY A 228 16.30 -14.35 -2.74
N VAL A 229 15.38 -13.96 -3.64
CA VAL A 229 14.02 -14.50 -3.76
C VAL A 229 13.77 -15.17 -5.11
N LEU A 230 12.70 -15.96 -5.17
CA LEU A 230 12.07 -16.45 -6.39
C LEU A 230 10.57 -16.17 -6.31
N CYS A 231 9.99 -15.64 -7.39
CA CYS A 231 8.58 -15.35 -7.53
C CYS A 231 7.86 -16.53 -8.18
N GLY A 232 7.43 -17.48 -7.35
CA GLY A 232 6.71 -18.68 -7.78
C GLY A 232 7.62 -19.87 -8.12
N ASN A 233 7.00 -20.97 -8.53
CA ASN A 233 7.67 -22.25 -8.81
C ASN A 233 7.73 -22.62 -10.30
N LYS A 234 7.10 -21.82 -11.18
CA LYS A 234 7.05 -22.01 -12.63
C LYS A 234 8.01 -21.04 -13.33
N PRO A 235 8.52 -21.38 -14.53
CA PRO A 235 9.30 -20.44 -15.33
C PRO A 235 8.45 -19.21 -15.66
N LEU A 236 9.07 -18.04 -15.59
CA LEU A 236 8.50 -16.78 -16.04
C LEU A 236 8.97 -16.49 -17.46
N GLU A 237 8.12 -15.82 -18.25
CA GLU A 237 8.34 -15.55 -19.66
C GLU A 237 7.95 -14.11 -20.02
N GLY A 238 8.35 -13.67 -21.22
CA GLY A 238 8.06 -12.34 -21.75
C GLY A 238 9.06 -11.26 -21.33
N SER A 239 8.74 -10.02 -21.66
CA SER A 239 9.61 -8.85 -21.44
C SER A 239 9.17 -7.94 -20.28
N PHE A 240 7.99 -8.19 -19.72
CA PHE A 240 7.48 -7.42 -18.59
C PHE A 240 8.22 -7.77 -17.30
N VAL A 241 8.47 -9.06 -17.05
CA VAL A 241 9.35 -9.51 -15.97
C VAL A 241 10.79 -9.08 -16.23
N ALA A 242 11.58 -8.92 -15.17
CA ALA A 242 12.97 -8.52 -15.33
C ALA A 242 13.80 -9.67 -15.94
N PRO A 243 14.86 -9.38 -16.72
CA PRO A 243 15.64 -10.41 -17.43
C PRO A 243 16.20 -11.51 -16.53
N GLU A 244 16.59 -11.17 -15.29
CA GLU A 244 17.09 -12.12 -14.29
C GLU A 244 16.00 -13.03 -13.69
N GLN A 245 14.71 -12.73 -13.95
CA GLN A 245 13.60 -13.61 -13.60
C GLN A 245 13.35 -14.71 -14.64
N LEU A 246 13.97 -14.60 -15.82
CA LEU A 246 13.87 -15.58 -16.89
C LEU A 246 14.87 -16.71 -16.66
N TRP A 247 14.49 -17.93 -17.08
CA TRP A 247 15.38 -19.08 -17.04
C TRP A 247 16.61 -18.82 -17.95
N PRO A 248 17.85 -18.77 -17.39
CA PRO A 248 19.01 -18.32 -18.15
C PRO A 248 19.67 -19.43 -18.98
N PHE A 249 19.27 -20.69 -18.79
CA PHE A 249 19.92 -21.85 -19.40
C PHE A 249 19.09 -22.38 -20.58
N ALA A 250 19.18 -21.71 -21.73
CA ALA A 250 18.32 -21.98 -22.91
C ALA A 250 18.24 -23.45 -23.34
N GLU A 251 19.32 -24.21 -23.19
CA GLU A 251 19.43 -25.63 -23.61
C GLU A 251 18.97 -26.63 -22.53
N GLN A 252 18.63 -26.16 -21.33
CA GLN A 252 18.25 -27.01 -20.20
C GLN A 252 16.77 -26.89 -19.89
N LYS A 253 16.14 -28.00 -19.50
CA LYS A 253 14.79 -27.96 -18.93
C LYS A 253 14.80 -27.14 -17.65
N TYR A 254 13.74 -26.36 -17.45
CA TYR A 254 13.58 -25.55 -16.25
C TYR A 254 13.72 -26.39 -14.98
N ASN A 255 14.55 -25.91 -14.05
CA ASN A 255 14.73 -26.51 -12.74
C ASN A 255 14.74 -25.41 -11.68
N LEU A 256 13.73 -25.40 -10.81
CA LEU A 256 13.59 -24.43 -9.74
C LEU A 256 14.82 -24.33 -8.83
N LYS A 257 15.51 -25.46 -8.56
CA LYS A 257 16.69 -25.49 -7.70
C LYS A 257 17.91 -24.81 -8.34
N SER A 258 17.93 -24.76 -9.67
CA SER A 258 19.01 -24.16 -10.45
C SER A 258 18.69 -22.72 -10.86
N MET A 259 17.46 -22.25 -10.64
CA MET A 259 17.07 -20.88 -10.98
C MET A 259 17.84 -19.89 -10.11
N PRO A 260 18.64 -18.98 -10.69
CA PRO A 260 19.30 -17.95 -9.92
C PRO A 260 18.27 -17.08 -9.22
N LYS A 261 18.51 -16.86 -7.93
CA LYS A 261 17.71 -15.96 -7.11
C LYS A 261 18.01 -14.51 -7.48
N TYR A 262 17.02 -13.66 -7.28
CA TYR A 262 17.09 -12.22 -7.58
C TYR A 262 16.63 -11.40 -6.38
N ASN A 263 16.57 -10.08 -6.54
CA ASN A 263 16.27 -9.14 -5.46
C ASN A 263 15.17 -8.14 -5.88
N GLU A 264 15.03 -7.07 -5.11
CA GLU A 264 14.00 -6.03 -5.26
C GLU A 264 14.13 -5.20 -6.55
N LYS A 265 15.25 -5.32 -7.27
CA LYS A 265 15.46 -4.65 -8.56
C LYS A 265 14.52 -5.16 -9.65
N THR A 266 13.86 -6.29 -9.44
CA THR A 266 12.79 -6.79 -10.33
C THR A 266 11.55 -5.88 -10.30
N ASP A 267 11.25 -5.24 -9.17
CA ASP A 267 10.16 -4.25 -9.08
C ASP A 267 10.54 -2.97 -9.81
N VAL A 268 11.79 -2.50 -9.64
CA VAL A 268 12.31 -1.29 -10.31
C VAL A 268 12.24 -1.42 -11.83
N TRP A 269 12.52 -2.61 -12.36
CA TRP A 269 12.38 -2.91 -13.79
C TRP A 269 10.99 -2.59 -14.33
N LYS A 270 9.93 -2.77 -13.53
CA LYS A 270 8.53 -2.67 -13.95
C LYS A 270 7.94 -1.27 -13.79
N ILE A 271 8.59 -0.39 -13.01
CA ILE A 271 8.11 0.98 -12.77
C ILE A 271 7.84 1.77 -14.07
N PRO A 272 8.72 1.74 -15.10
CA PRO A 272 8.45 2.46 -16.34
C PRO A 272 7.16 2.04 -17.05
N ASP A 273 6.86 0.75 -17.15
CA ASP A 273 5.66 0.26 -17.84
C ASP A 273 4.38 0.67 -17.10
N ILE A 274 4.42 0.57 -15.76
CA ILE A 274 3.30 0.97 -14.91
C ILE A 274 3.05 2.47 -15.01
N CYS A 275 4.11 3.29 -14.91
CA CYS A 275 3.95 4.73 -15.04
C CYS A 275 3.50 5.14 -16.45
N ASN A 276 4.05 4.54 -17.50
CA ASN A 276 3.63 4.83 -18.87
C ASN A 276 2.16 4.45 -19.12
N PHE A 277 1.67 3.37 -18.50
CA PHE A 277 0.24 3.04 -18.52
C PHE A 277 -0.59 4.12 -17.81
N ILE A 278 -0.20 4.54 -16.61
CA ILE A 278 -0.89 5.59 -15.83
C ILE A 278 -0.91 6.94 -16.57
N LEU A 279 0.19 7.30 -17.24
CA LEU A 279 0.28 8.51 -18.05
C LEU A 279 -0.67 8.48 -19.25
N GLY A 280 -1.10 7.31 -19.74
CA GLY A 280 -2.04 7.22 -20.85
C GLY A 280 -1.42 7.62 -22.19
N GLY A 281 -2.23 7.99 -23.19
CA GLY A 281 -1.78 8.20 -24.58
C GLY A 281 -2.07 9.59 -25.15
N ARG A 282 -2.02 10.65 -24.34
CA ARG A 282 -2.32 12.02 -24.79
C ARG A 282 -1.06 12.81 -25.15
N ALA A 283 -1.16 13.74 -26.08
CA ALA A 283 -0.03 14.56 -26.54
C ALA A 283 0.68 15.29 -25.38
N GLU A 284 -0.07 15.82 -24.40
CA GLU A 284 0.53 16.53 -23.26
C GLU A 284 1.33 15.57 -22.35
N THR A 285 0.91 14.31 -22.27
CA THR A 285 1.59 13.27 -21.49
C THR A 285 2.81 12.70 -22.22
N ASP A 286 2.87 12.78 -23.54
CA ASP A 286 4.01 12.31 -24.32
C ASP A 286 5.26 13.18 -24.12
N VAL A 287 5.08 14.49 -23.91
CA VAL A 287 6.17 15.39 -23.50
C VAL A 287 6.76 14.95 -22.16
N LEU A 288 5.91 14.57 -21.20
CA LEU A 288 6.35 14.06 -19.91
C LEU A 288 7.06 12.70 -20.03
N LYS A 289 6.53 11.77 -20.83
CA LYS A 289 7.22 10.49 -21.11
C LYS A 289 8.60 10.72 -21.73
N TYR A 290 8.74 11.70 -22.62
CA TYR A 290 10.03 12.07 -23.19
C TYR A 290 11.01 12.59 -22.12
N LYS A 291 10.56 13.46 -21.20
CA LYS A 291 11.38 13.91 -20.05
C LYS A 291 11.84 12.72 -19.18
N LEU A 292 10.99 11.72 -18.98
CA LEU A 292 11.28 10.54 -18.16
C LEU A 292 12.09 9.46 -18.90
N PHE A 293 12.17 9.52 -20.23
CA PHE A 293 12.69 8.42 -21.08
C PHE A 293 14.10 7.96 -20.70
N ASN A 294 15.05 8.90 -20.59
CA ASN A 294 16.44 8.57 -20.28
C ASN A 294 16.55 7.90 -18.91
N PHE A 295 15.75 8.34 -17.93
CA PHE A 295 15.75 7.75 -16.60
C PHE A 295 15.06 6.37 -16.58
N HIS A 296 13.91 6.23 -17.24
CA HIS A 296 13.22 4.95 -17.43
C HIS A 296 14.13 3.89 -18.08
N LYS A 297 15.00 4.30 -19.02
CA LYS A 297 16.02 3.42 -19.61
C LYS A 297 17.01 2.86 -18.59
N ILE A 298 17.33 3.61 -17.53
CA ILE A 298 18.20 3.14 -16.44
C ILE A 298 17.46 2.10 -15.58
N CYS A 299 16.17 2.31 -15.29
CA CYS A 299 15.33 1.27 -14.64
C CYS A 299 15.27 -0.02 -15.48
N LYS A 300 15.32 0.11 -16.82
CA LYS A 300 15.38 -0.99 -17.78
C LYS A 300 16.79 -1.50 -18.08
N ASN A 301 17.78 -1.24 -17.21
CA ASN A 301 19.11 -1.84 -17.39
C ASN A 301 19.05 -3.37 -17.20
N ARG A 302 19.67 -4.13 -18.10
CA ARG A 302 19.71 -5.61 -18.00
C ARG A 302 20.49 -6.07 -16.78
N ASP A 303 21.51 -5.32 -16.36
CA ASP A 303 22.26 -5.56 -15.13
C ASP A 303 21.49 -4.96 -13.93
N PRO A 304 20.95 -5.78 -13.01
CA PRO A 304 20.16 -5.29 -11.88
C PRO A 304 20.94 -4.34 -10.97
N SER A 305 22.27 -4.50 -10.87
CA SER A 305 23.12 -3.65 -10.03
C SER A 305 23.22 -2.21 -10.54
N LYS A 306 22.94 -1.99 -11.83
CA LYS A 306 22.95 -0.67 -12.47
C LYS A 306 21.59 0.03 -12.45
N ARG A 307 20.53 -0.65 -11.97
CA ARG A 307 19.21 -0.02 -11.81
C ARG A 307 19.20 0.84 -10.55
N PRO A 308 18.50 1.99 -10.55
CA PRO A 308 18.36 2.84 -9.36
C PRO A 308 17.63 2.11 -8.23
N SER A 309 17.69 2.64 -7.01
CA SER A 309 16.75 2.23 -5.95
C SER A 309 15.36 2.83 -6.23
N ALA A 310 14.30 2.24 -5.67
CA ALA A 310 12.96 2.83 -5.73
C ALA A 310 12.92 4.25 -5.13
N LYS A 311 13.70 4.50 -4.07
CA LYS A 311 13.93 5.85 -3.52
C LYS A 311 14.40 6.85 -4.56
N LEU A 312 15.43 6.51 -5.35
CA LEU A 312 15.96 7.41 -6.37
C LEU A 312 14.96 7.61 -7.53
N VAL A 313 14.15 6.60 -7.86
CA VAL A 313 13.05 6.75 -8.81
C VAL A 313 12.01 7.75 -8.31
N LEU A 314 11.62 7.64 -7.04
CA LEU A 314 10.69 8.56 -6.40
C LEU A 314 11.23 10.00 -6.37
N GLU A 315 12.49 10.20 -6.00
CA GLU A 315 13.16 11.51 -6.02
C GLU A 315 13.13 12.12 -7.42
N MET A 316 13.43 11.34 -8.46
CA MET A 316 13.39 11.81 -9.85
C MET A 316 11.98 12.20 -10.29
N TYR A 317 10.96 11.41 -9.95
CA TYR A 317 9.57 11.78 -10.27
C TYR A 317 9.14 13.05 -9.55
N ASN A 318 9.48 13.20 -8.27
CA ASN A 318 9.20 14.42 -7.52
C ASN A 318 9.90 15.66 -8.11
N ASN A 319 11.16 15.51 -8.55
CA ASN A 319 11.87 16.60 -9.23
C ASN A 319 11.15 17.03 -10.51
N VAL A 320 10.81 16.07 -11.38
CA VAL A 320 10.05 16.37 -12.61
C VAL A 320 8.69 16.97 -12.29
N ARG A 321 8.04 16.53 -11.21
CA ARG A 321 6.75 17.03 -10.75
C ARG A 321 6.80 18.47 -10.22
N ASN A 322 7.93 18.87 -9.64
CA ASN A 322 8.17 20.24 -9.17
C ASN A 322 8.54 21.20 -10.32
N ASP A 323 9.05 20.67 -11.44
CA ASP A 323 9.41 21.42 -12.65
C ASP A 323 8.23 21.63 -13.63
N LEU A 324 7.04 21.07 -13.32
CA LEU A 324 5.81 21.22 -14.12
C LEU A 324 4.94 22.36 -13.60
#